data_AF-A0A354X3R5-F1
#
_entry.id   AF-A0A354X3R5-F1
#
_cell.length_a   1.000
_cell.length_b   1.000
_cell.length_c   1.000
_cell.angle_alpha   90.00
_cell.angle_beta   90.00
_cell.angle_gamma   90.00
#
_symmetry.space_group_name_H-M   'P 1'
#
loop_
_entity.id
_entity.type
_entity.pdbx_description
1 polymer ?
#
loop_
_entity_poly.entity_id
_entity_poly.type
_entity_poly.pdbx_seq_one_letter_code
_entity_poly.pdbx_strand_id
1 'polypeptide(L)' 'EPTGNLDPDTGSQIVDLLQEISEKGTAVLMSTHNYSIVHTFPGKIMKCENMRLIDMQQ' A
#
# COMPACT_ATOMS: atom_id res chain seq x y z
N GLU A 1 7.53 2.05 4.31
CA GLU A 1 6.34 1.43 4.92
C GLU A 1 5.68 2.37 5.91
N PRO A 2 4.40 2.75 5.70
CA PRO A 2 3.72 3.73 6.53
C PRO A 2 3.04 3.13 7.77
N THR A 3 2.95 1.80 7.88
CA THR A 3 2.28 1.07 8.98
C THR A 3 3.25 0.42 9.98
N GLY A 4 4.55 0.69 9.87
CA GLY A 4 5.56 0.06 10.72
C GLY A 4 5.40 0.43 12.20
N ASN A 5 5.51 -0.56 13.09
CA ASN A 5 5.34 -0.40 14.55
C ASN A 5 3.97 0.15 15.00
N LEU A 6 2.95 0.10 14.14
CA LEU A 6 1.58 0.46 14.48
C LEU A 6 0.76 -0.80 14.77
N ASP A 7 -0.25 -0.67 15.62
CA ASP A 7 -1.29 -1.69 15.74
C ASP A 7 -2.11 -1.78 14.43
N PRO A 8 -2.82 -2.91 14.20
CA PRO A 8 -3.57 -3.13 12.96
C PRO A 8 -4.64 -2.06 12.67
N ASP A 9 -5.26 -1.50 13.70
CA ASP A 9 -6.35 -0.53 13.54
C ASP A 9 -5.78 0.82 13.09
N THR A 10 -4.75 1.32 13.77
CA THR A 10 -4.05 2.55 13.37
C THR A 10 -3.41 2.40 11.99
N GLY A 11 -2.82 1.24 11.70
CA GLY A 11 -2.24 0.95 10.38
C GLY A 11 -3.27 1.05 9.25
N SER A 12 -4.49 0.54 9.47
CA SER A 12 -5.57 0.60 8.48
C SER A 12 -6.02 2.04 8.22
N GLN A 13 -6.19 2.84 9.28
CA GLN A 13 -6.58 4.25 9.17
C GLN A 13 -5.57 5.08 8.35
N ILE A 14 -4.27 4.80 8.49
CA ILE A 14 -3.23 5.45 7.70
C ILE A 14 -3.39 5.13 6.21
N VAL A 15 -3.67 3.88 5.86
CA VAL A 15 -3.82 3.47 4.46
C VAL A 15 -5.12 4.02 3.87
N ASP A 16 -6.21 4.05 4.65
CA ASP A 16 -7.47 4.72 4.26
C ASP A 16 -7.23 6.20 3.91
N LEU A 17 -6.50 6.93 4.77
CA LEU A 17 -6.17 8.32 4.52
C LEU A 17 -5.33 8.51 3.25
N LEU A 18 -4.34 7.64 3.04
CA LEU A 18 -3.51 7.66 1.83
C LEU A 18 -4.34 7.38 0.57
N GLN A 19 -5.32 6.49 0.64
CA GLN A 19 -6.27 6.23 -0.43
C GLN A 19 -7.13 7.48 -0.75
N GLU A 20 -7.69 8.14 0.27
CA GLU A 20 -8.46 9.38 0.08
C GLU A 20 -7.62 10.50 -0.56
N ILE A 21 -6.34 10.61 -0.19
CA ILE A 21 -5.40 11.56 -0.79
C ILE A 21 -5.18 11.20 -2.27
N SER A 22 -5.08 9.91 -2.59
CA SER A 22 -4.94 9.43 -3.96
C SER A 22 -6.16 9.76 -4.82
N GLU A 23 -7.36 9.59 -4.28
CA GLU A 23 -8.62 9.87 -4.96
C GLU A 23 -8.80 11.37 -5.26
N LYS A 24 -8.16 12.24 -4.49
CA LYS A 24 -8.10 13.70 -4.73
C LYS A 24 -7.12 14.09 -5.84
N GLY A 25 -6.51 13.12 -6.53
CA GLY A 25 -5.62 13.33 -7.68
C GLY A 25 -4.13 13.40 -7.33
N THR A 26 -3.76 13.15 -6.07
CA THR A 26 -2.35 13.06 -5.67
C THR A 26 -1.81 11.67 -5.98
N ALA A 27 -0.66 11.56 -6.66
CA ALA A 27 -0.05 10.24 -6.84
C ALA A 27 0.54 9.75 -5.50
N VAL A 28 0.09 8.59 -5.03
CA VAL A 28 0.59 7.95 -3.79
C VAL A 28 1.33 6.65 -4.14
N LEU A 29 2.57 6.52 -3.63
CA LEU A 29 3.36 5.29 -3.72
C LEU A 29 3.67 4.80 -2.31
N MET A 30 3.25 3.57 -2.02
CA MET A 30 3.45 2.94 -0.71
C MET A 30 4.25 1.64 -0.86
N SER A 31 5.20 1.40 0.03
CA SER A 31 5.83 0.10 0.23
C SER A 31 5.27 -0.57 1.48
N THR A 32 5.00 -1.87 1.42
CA THR A 32 4.55 -2.66 2.58
C THR A 32 5.00 -4.11 2.45
N HIS A 33 5.20 -4.78 3.58
CA HIS A 33 5.37 -6.23 3.65
C HIS A 33 4.07 -6.95 4.07
N ASN A 34 3.00 -6.19 4.36
CA ASN A 34 1.71 -6.71 4.80
C ASN A 34 0.80 -7.00 3.59
N TYR A 35 0.65 -8.28 3.25
CA TYR A 35 -0.19 -8.72 2.15
C TYR A 35 -1.68 -8.44 2.36
N SER A 36 -2.18 -8.42 3.60
CA SER A 36 -3.60 -8.17 3.86
C SER A 36 -3.99 -6.77 3.40
N ILE A 37 -3.16 -5.77 3.69
CA ILE A 37 -3.36 -4.38 3.22
C ILE A 37 -3.41 -4.34 1.69
N VAL A 38 -2.48 -5.04 1.02
CA VAL A 38 -2.43 -5.07 -0.45
C VAL A 38 -3.71 -5.64 -1.09
N HIS A 39 -4.38 -6.59 -0.43
CA HIS A 39 -5.64 -7.16 -0.92
C HIS A 39 -6.86 -6.29 -0.59
N THR A 40 -6.82 -5.53 0.51
CA THR A 40 -7.92 -4.65 0.93
C THR A 40 -8.01 -3.39 0.08
N PHE A 41 -6.87 -2.84 -0.35
CA PHE A 41 -6.82 -1.56 -1.06
C PHE A 41 -6.54 -1.77 -2.57
N PRO A 42 -7.52 -1.49 -3.45
CA PRO A 42 -7.35 -1.68 -4.88
C PRO A 42 -6.34 -0.68 -5.45
N GLY A 43 -5.41 -1.16 -6.29
CA GLY A 43 -4.41 -0.31 -6.91
C GLY A 43 -3.41 -1.12 -7.73
N LYS A 44 -2.43 -0.44 -8.33
CA LYS A 44 -1.36 -1.12 -9.04
C LYS A 44 -0.41 -1.79 -8.03
N ILE A 45 -0.31 -3.11 -8.09
CA ILE A 45 0.56 -3.88 -7.19
C ILE A 45 1.86 -4.23 -7.90
N MET A 46 2.99 -3.89 -7.27
CA MET A 46 4.32 -4.23 -7.76
C MET A 46 5.03 -5.07 -6.70
N LYS A 47 5.49 -6.28 -7.06
CA LYS A 47 6.35 -7.09 -6.20
C LYS A 47 7.79 -6.60 -6.33
N CYS A 48 8.42 -6.25 -5.21
CA CYS A 48 9.85 -5.92 -5.16
C CYS A 48 10.64 -7.15 -4.70
N GLU A 49 11.46 -7.72 -5.58
CA GLU A 49 12.28 -8.91 -5.30
C GLU A 49 13.57 -8.87 -6.12
N ASN A 50 14.69 -9.30 -5.53
CA ASN A 50 16.00 -9.35 -6.22
C ASN A 50 16.38 -8.02 -6.93
N MET A 51 16.14 -6.88 -6.27
CA MET A 51 16.38 -5.54 -6.81
C MET A 51 15.58 -5.22 -8.09
N ARG A 52 14.45 -5.92 -8.30
CA ARG A 52 13.55 -5.72 -9.44
C ARG A 52 12.13 -5.47 -8.96
N LEU A 53 11.39 -4.66 -9.72
CA LEU A 53 9.95 -4.48 -9.58
C LEU A 53 9.25 -5.30 -10.66
N ILE A 54 8.39 -6.21 -10.23
CA ILE A 54 7.61 -7.10 -11.08
C ILE A 54 6.15 -6.69 -10.96
N ASP A 55 5.53 -6.37 -12.10
CA ASP A 55 4.11 -6.03 -12.14
C ASP A 55 3.29 -7.28 -11.79
N MET A 56 2.51 -7.18 -10.72
CA MET A 56 1.59 -8.24 -10.31
C MET A 56 0.27 -7.94 -11.00
N GLN A 57 0.18 -8.28 -12.29
CA GLN A 57 -1.09 -8.21 -13.02
C GLN A 57 -2.14 -9.00 -12.24
N GLN A 58 -3.19 -8.31 -11.79
CA GLN A 58 -4.42 -8.93 -11.32
C GLN A 58 -5.22 -9.42 -12.51
#